data_AF-A0A6P8QZC8-F1
#
_entry.id   AF-A0A6P8QZC8-F1
#
_cell.length_a   1.000
_cell.length_b   1.000
_cell.length_c   1.000
_cell.angle_alpha   90.00
_cell.angle_beta   90.00
_cell.angle_gamma   90.00
#
_symmetry.space_group_name_H-M   'P 1'
#
loop_
_entity.id
_entity.type
_entity.pdbx_description
1 polymer ?
#
loop_
_entity_poly.entity_id
_entity_poly.type
_entity_poly.pdbx_seq_one_letter_code
_entity_poly.pdbx_strand_id
1 'polypeptide(L)'
;MSTTSTSVVQYGRRKGWQRENTEEELSKIAPTGELISKGIDLRQVTVLPKQEWERIQDKLNNPDKELKRILAEVKEKKDLHLRSKEVVKNWTNTITGQRQKRLSFKKLREEREEKEKQNIDLEEAKYQAEKRREAIENAQLKQYYMTDRIKNFHSGLLLTQVMKEREAQIELKKKMDLIYKKKEQEPEGCLLKERRTEHERFLARKAEYDDLLEQIEQHIYLKKLEKQDNIKEGKEIQRMTRLYEQEMQQKHEQKQQEKMEQMKAYRAYVTDRDLLRALEKQNIEEEDEKIRLFVKAKQNLLKLRKEKEMEIQRNVESHRNRISEFLFEQLKEKLENEDERIARSVAELEENKEQENRRKEEKQKRDLKAIAEHREAMRQRKEKQEKEDKLQAVQNLQAIQEADWYFLEQQKEKMKKVKDDCMEQQNYIIQQMVDKKTKLRLTKEADRDYERQNEAVRILEEKRFQEYAQDVINSALRASQNPYPLLQAARAAIGGGHGRAYLERGSSQLSYQSQGTAELPTYHGTTTEEIKNISDTKDNQNAKK
;
A
#
# COMPACT_ATOMS: atom_id res chain seq x y z
N MET A 1 -2.23 27.37 -18.36
CA MET A 1 -3.60 27.82 -18.05
C MET A 1 -3.72 28.11 -16.55
N SER A 2 -4.71 28.92 -16.15
CA SER A 2 -5.01 29.43 -14.80
C SER A 2 -3.91 30.24 -14.07
N THR A 3 -4.23 31.52 -13.84
CA THR A 3 -3.49 32.53 -13.07
C THR A 3 -4.04 32.62 -11.62
N THR A 4 -3.68 33.70 -10.89
CA THR A 4 -4.11 34.15 -9.53
C THR A 4 -3.24 33.65 -8.35
N SER A 5 -2.97 34.44 -7.30
CA SER A 5 -2.90 35.91 -7.18
C SER A 5 -2.02 36.34 -5.99
N THR A 6 -1.38 37.50 -6.12
CA THR A 6 -0.92 38.45 -5.08
C THR A 6 -0.95 38.07 -3.58
N SER A 7 0.16 38.33 -2.88
CA SER A 7 0.16 39.41 -1.86
C SER A 7 1.54 40.05 -1.67
N VAL A 8 1.59 41.37 -1.79
CA VAL A 8 2.73 42.22 -1.41
C VAL A 8 2.31 42.95 -0.14
N VAL A 9 3.12 42.90 0.91
CA VAL A 9 2.92 43.74 2.10
C VAL A 9 4.21 44.51 2.38
N GLN A 10 4.11 45.83 2.24
CA GLN A 10 5.16 46.78 2.58
C GLN A 10 5.04 47.18 4.06
N TYR A 11 6.17 47.30 4.75
CA TYR A 11 6.28 48.20 5.90
C TYR A 11 7.60 48.98 5.80
N GLY A 12 7.49 50.28 5.53
CA GLY A 12 8.64 51.17 5.44
C GLY A 12 8.99 51.87 6.75
N ARG A 13 10.21 52.37 6.87
CA ARG A 13 10.54 53.47 7.79
C ARG A 13 11.57 54.43 7.16
N ARG A 14 11.10 55.65 6.90
CA ARG A 14 11.81 56.93 6.80
C ARG A 14 13.01 57.02 5.83
N LYS A 15 12.79 57.76 4.73
CA LYS A 15 13.86 58.58 4.11
C LYS A 15 14.40 59.55 5.16
N GLY A 16 15.70 59.52 5.42
CA GLY A 16 16.41 60.60 6.10
C GLY A 16 17.06 61.51 5.05
N TRP A 17 16.99 62.83 5.25
CA TRP A 17 17.68 63.82 4.43
C TRP A 17 19.17 63.49 4.31
N GLN A 18 19.75 63.65 3.11
CA GLN A 18 21.18 63.90 3.01
C GLN A 18 21.47 65.28 3.58
N ARG A 19 22.53 65.37 4.37
CA ARG A 19 22.98 66.60 5.03
C ARG A 19 24.15 67.14 4.22
N GLU A 20 23.89 68.14 3.40
CA GLU A 20 24.94 68.95 2.79
C GLU A 20 25.69 69.69 3.92
N ASN A 21 27.00 69.49 3.96
CA ASN A 21 27.98 70.35 4.62
C ASN A 21 29.13 70.42 3.59
N THR A 22 29.14 71.41 2.69
CA THR A 22 29.87 72.68 2.89
C THR A 22 31.38 72.50 3.07
N GLU A 23 32.03 72.06 2.01
CA GLU A 23 33.26 72.71 1.55
C GLU A 23 32.93 73.37 0.19
N GLU A 24 33.58 74.49 -0.14
CA GLU A 24 33.43 75.25 -1.40
C GLU A 24 32.21 76.19 -1.59
N GLU A 25 31.90 77.02 -0.60
CA GLU A 25 31.46 78.42 -0.88
C GLU A 25 32.25 79.45 -0.04
N LEU A 26 33.47 79.76 -0.50
CA LEU A 26 34.09 81.08 -0.33
C LEU A 26 34.41 81.60 -1.74
N SER A 27 33.39 82.05 -2.47
CA SER A 27 32.93 83.45 -2.45
C SER A 27 33.88 84.42 -3.15
N LYS A 28 33.55 84.72 -4.41
CA LYS A 28 33.50 86.07 -4.99
C LYS A 28 34.71 86.97 -4.71
N ILE A 29 35.55 87.17 -5.73
CA ILE A 29 35.68 88.45 -6.46
C ILE A 29 36.58 88.18 -7.67
N ALA A 30 36.03 88.33 -8.86
CA ALA A 30 36.83 88.58 -10.06
C ALA A 30 36.82 90.10 -10.33
N PRO A 31 37.97 90.69 -10.66
CA PRO A 31 38.01 91.80 -11.58
C PRO A 31 38.83 91.41 -12.81
N THR A 32 38.16 91.41 -13.96
CA THR A 32 38.78 91.54 -15.28
C THR A 32 39.56 92.85 -15.36
N GLY A 33 40.71 92.88 -16.01
CA GLY A 33 41.33 94.15 -16.39
C GLY A 33 42.83 94.08 -16.65
N GLU A 34 43.21 94.60 -17.80
CA GLU A 34 44.56 94.83 -18.29
C GLU A 34 45.35 95.86 -17.45
N LEU A 35 46.54 96.15 -17.98
CA LEU A 35 47.39 97.34 -17.81
C LEU A 35 48.62 97.25 -16.89
N ILE A 36 49.73 97.59 -17.54
CA ILE A 36 51.02 97.95 -16.96
C ILE A 36 50.93 99.34 -16.31
N SER A 37 51.75 99.57 -15.28
CA SER A 37 52.16 100.86 -14.70
C SER A 37 51.15 101.69 -13.87
N LYS A 38 51.58 102.05 -12.66
CA LYS A 38 51.57 103.43 -12.13
C LYS A 38 52.43 103.53 -10.86
N GLY A 39 53.40 104.47 -10.86
CA GLY A 39 54.00 105.09 -9.66
C GLY A 39 54.74 104.19 -8.66
N ILE A 40 56.07 104.11 -8.76
CA ILE A 40 56.94 103.71 -7.65
C ILE A 40 57.17 104.93 -6.75
N ASP A 41 57.04 104.79 -5.43
CA ASP A 41 57.44 105.81 -4.46
C ASP A 41 58.63 105.30 -3.61
N LEU A 42 59.83 105.77 -3.93
CA LEU A 42 61.13 105.17 -3.52
C LEU A 42 61.55 105.48 -2.07
N ARG A 43 60.61 105.71 -1.14
CA ARG A 43 60.91 106.17 0.24
C ARG A 43 60.48 105.23 1.37
N GLN A 44 59.99 104.03 1.09
CA GLN A 44 59.63 103.03 2.10
C GLN A 44 60.35 101.70 1.86
N VAL A 45 61.43 101.46 2.59
CA VAL A 45 62.16 100.17 2.61
C VAL A 45 62.20 99.62 4.03
N THR A 46 61.48 98.54 4.26
CA THR A 46 61.46 97.80 5.54
C THR A 46 62.60 96.78 5.58
N VAL A 47 63.52 96.91 6.53
CA VAL A 47 64.65 95.99 6.70
C VAL A 47 64.26 94.83 7.62
N LEU A 48 64.30 93.60 7.10
CA LEU A 48 63.98 92.37 7.84
C LEU A 48 65.17 91.87 8.69
N PRO A 49 64.97 91.49 9.96
CA PRO A 49 66.02 90.93 10.80
C PRO A 49 66.38 89.48 10.38
N LYS A 50 67.68 89.16 10.46
CA LYS A 50 68.26 87.90 9.94
C LYS A 50 67.62 86.62 10.50
N GLN A 51 67.16 86.63 11.75
CA GLN A 51 66.53 85.45 12.38
C GLN A 51 65.17 85.10 11.77
N GLU A 52 64.33 86.09 11.46
CA GLU A 52 63.06 85.81 10.77
C GLU A 52 63.30 85.46 9.30
N TRP A 53 64.35 86.02 8.67
CA TRP A 53 64.79 85.54 7.36
C TRP A 53 65.23 84.07 7.39
N GLU A 54 66.07 83.67 8.34
CA GLU A 54 66.49 82.26 8.51
C GLU A 54 65.30 81.35 8.86
N ARG A 55 64.34 81.80 9.68
CA ARG A 55 63.11 81.04 9.99
C ARG A 55 62.20 80.86 8.76
N ILE A 56 62.05 81.91 7.94
CA ILE A 56 61.29 81.86 6.69
C ILE A 56 62.02 80.96 5.68
N GLN A 57 63.34 81.07 5.58
CA GLN A 57 64.19 80.26 4.72
C GLN A 57 64.17 78.77 5.12
N ASP A 58 64.21 78.44 6.41
CA ASP A 58 64.11 77.05 6.90
C ASP A 58 62.70 76.45 6.71
N LYS A 59 61.64 77.25 6.87
CA LYS A 59 60.27 76.81 6.57
C LYS A 59 60.02 76.61 5.08
N LEU A 60 60.61 77.45 4.22
CA LEU A 60 60.58 77.29 2.76
C LEU A 60 61.43 76.09 2.31
N ASN A 61 62.60 75.88 2.91
CA ASN A 61 63.54 74.82 2.54
C ASN A 61 63.20 73.44 3.12
N ASN A 62 62.26 73.31 4.06
CA ASN A 62 61.99 72.04 4.74
C ASN A 62 60.53 71.75 5.17
N PRO A 63 59.50 71.99 4.32
CA PRO A 63 58.12 71.54 4.61
C PRO A 63 58.04 70.02 4.85
N ASP A 64 58.97 69.28 4.24
CA ASP A 64 59.26 67.86 4.43
C ASP A 64 59.33 67.39 5.89
N LYS A 65 59.84 68.19 6.83
CA LYS A 65 60.04 67.76 8.23
C LYS A 65 58.72 67.63 8.98
N GLU A 66 57.79 68.56 8.78
CA GLU A 66 56.45 68.50 9.38
C GLU A 66 55.60 67.41 8.70
N LEU A 67 55.67 67.31 7.37
CA LEU A 67 55.02 66.24 6.60
C LEU A 67 55.51 64.84 7.05
N LYS A 68 56.82 64.64 7.25
CA LYS A 68 57.38 63.36 7.75
C LYS A 68 56.90 63.01 9.16
N ARG A 69 56.71 63.99 10.05
CA ARG A 69 56.13 63.77 11.39
C ARG A 69 54.66 63.37 11.32
N ILE A 70 53.86 64.10 10.55
CA ILE A 70 52.42 63.79 10.34
C ILE A 70 52.27 62.39 9.72
N LEU A 71 53.10 62.03 8.73
CA LEU A 71 53.11 60.70 8.14
C LEU A 71 53.51 59.60 9.13
N ALA A 72 54.49 59.86 10.01
CA ALA A 72 54.90 58.92 11.05
C ALA A 72 53.76 58.69 12.07
N GLU A 73 53.13 59.74 12.59
CA GLU A 73 51.99 59.62 13.50
C GLU A 73 50.79 58.90 12.85
N VAL A 74 50.50 59.20 11.57
CA VAL A 74 49.45 58.51 10.81
C VAL A 74 49.79 57.03 10.63
N LYS A 75 51.08 56.68 10.46
CA LYS A 75 51.55 55.30 10.40
C LYS A 75 51.41 54.59 11.74
N GLU A 76 51.87 55.19 12.84
CA GLU A 76 51.73 54.63 14.19
C GLU A 76 50.25 54.44 14.59
N LYS A 77 49.38 55.41 14.28
CA LYS A 77 47.92 55.28 14.47
C LYS A 77 47.33 54.14 13.65
N LYS A 78 47.79 53.91 12.42
CA LYS A 78 47.40 52.74 11.60
C LYS A 78 47.91 51.43 12.19
N ASP A 79 49.17 51.37 12.63
CA ASP A 79 49.80 50.17 13.19
C ASP A 79 49.14 49.78 14.54
N LEU A 80 48.83 50.75 15.41
CA LEU A 80 48.06 50.54 16.63
C LEU A 80 46.61 50.10 16.34
N HIS A 81 45.97 50.64 15.30
CA HIS A 81 44.64 50.22 14.88
C HIS A 81 44.63 48.79 14.33
N LEU A 82 45.67 48.37 13.62
CA LEU A 82 45.86 46.98 13.16
C LEU A 82 46.03 46.03 14.35
N ARG A 83 46.93 46.35 15.30
CA ARG A 83 47.11 45.57 16.54
C ARG A 83 45.82 45.47 17.35
N SER A 84 45.08 46.56 17.49
CA SER A 84 43.78 46.57 18.17
C SER A 84 42.76 45.67 17.47
N LYS A 85 42.66 45.72 16.13
CA LYS A 85 41.83 44.81 15.33
C LYS A 85 42.22 43.34 15.53
N GLU A 86 43.51 43.03 15.64
CA GLU A 86 43.99 41.66 15.86
C GLU A 86 43.61 41.11 17.23
N VAL A 87 43.75 41.93 18.29
CA VAL A 87 43.27 41.56 19.64
C VAL A 87 41.75 41.34 19.64
N VAL A 88 40.98 42.22 19.01
CA VAL A 88 39.51 42.14 18.95
C VAL A 88 39.00 40.96 18.12
N LYS A 89 39.74 40.47 17.10
CA LYS A 89 39.37 39.25 16.35
C LYS A 89 39.20 38.03 17.27
N ASN A 90 40.01 37.94 18.32
CA ASN A 90 40.02 36.81 19.25
C ASN A 90 39.02 36.97 20.41
N TRP A 91 38.29 38.10 20.48
CA TRP A 91 37.30 38.36 21.53
C TRP A 91 35.95 37.73 21.20
N THR A 92 35.62 36.65 21.90
CA THR A 92 34.38 35.88 21.73
C THR A 92 33.10 36.66 22.06
N ASN A 93 33.20 37.69 22.90
CA ASN A 93 32.06 38.47 23.40
C ASN A 93 31.65 39.64 22.49
N THR A 94 32.42 39.97 21.44
CA THR A 94 32.04 40.96 20.43
C THR A 94 30.85 40.45 19.59
N ILE A 95 29.99 41.35 19.09
CA ILE A 95 28.80 41.01 18.29
C ILE A 95 29.13 40.06 17.11
N THR A 96 30.28 40.27 16.46
CA THR A 96 30.81 39.41 15.40
C THR A 96 31.15 38.01 15.89
N GLY A 97 31.87 37.87 17.01
CA GLY A 97 32.21 36.59 17.65
C GLY A 97 30.97 35.84 18.13
N GLN A 98 30.00 36.53 18.74
CA GLN A 98 28.72 35.94 19.12
C GLN A 98 27.93 35.45 17.90
N ARG A 99 27.93 36.19 16.79
CA ARG A 99 27.29 35.77 15.53
C ARG A 99 27.98 34.54 14.92
N GLN A 100 29.32 34.51 14.92
CA GLN A 100 30.09 33.33 14.49
C GLN A 100 29.79 32.11 15.37
N LYS A 101 29.71 32.27 16.71
CA LYS A 101 29.36 31.20 17.64
C LYS A 101 27.93 30.68 17.43
N ARG A 102 26.96 31.56 17.15
CA ARG A 102 25.59 31.15 16.77
C ARG A 102 25.57 30.40 15.44
N LEU A 103 26.35 30.82 14.46
CA LEU A 103 26.47 30.14 13.16
C LEU A 103 27.13 28.77 13.29
N SER A 104 28.21 28.63 14.08
CA SER A 104 28.84 27.33 14.31
C SER A 104 27.97 26.38 15.13
N PHE A 105 27.23 26.86 16.14
CA PHE A 105 26.23 26.04 16.83
C PHE A 105 25.09 25.62 15.91
N LYS A 106 24.63 26.50 15.02
CA LYS A 106 23.60 26.16 14.04
C LYS A 106 24.10 25.07 13.09
N LYS A 107 25.31 25.21 12.52
CA LYS A 107 25.95 24.16 11.71
C LYS A 107 26.12 22.84 12.45
N LEU A 108 26.64 22.87 13.69
CA LEU A 108 26.82 21.66 14.51
C LEU A 108 25.48 20.96 14.82
N ARG A 109 24.39 21.73 14.92
CA ARG A 109 23.03 21.19 15.05
C ARG A 109 22.54 20.59 13.74
N GLU A 110 22.69 21.30 12.62
CA GLU A 110 22.34 20.81 11.28
C GLU A 110 23.10 19.51 10.94
N GLU A 111 24.42 19.47 11.16
CA GLU A 111 25.25 18.28 11.01
C GLU A 111 24.83 17.10 11.92
N ARG A 112 24.22 17.38 13.08
CA ARG A 112 23.69 16.34 13.97
C ARG A 112 22.34 15.83 13.48
N GLU A 113 21.43 16.73 13.13
CA GLU A 113 20.12 16.39 12.56
C GLU A 113 20.27 15.64 11.22
N GLU A 114 21.30 15.94 10.43
CA GLU A 114 21.65 15.18 9.23
C GLU A 114 22.20 13.78 9.54
N LYS A 115 23.07 13.63 10.54
CA LYS A 115 23.56 12.31 10.99
C LYS A 115 22.45 11.46 11.59
N GLU A 116 21.52 12.06 12.33
CA GLU A 116 20.34 11.39 12.86
C GLU A 116 19.43 10.88 11.72
N LYS A 117 19.20 11.69 10.67
CA LYS A 117 18.49 11.25 9.47
C LYS A 117 19.22 10.13 8.73
N GLN A 118 20.53 10.24 8.52
CA GLN A 118 21.33 9.19 7.88
C GLN A 118 21.27 7.87 8.66
N ASN A 119 21.25 7.92 10.00
CA ASN A 119 21.06 6.73 10.83
C ASN A 119 19.67 6.11 10.63
N ILE A 120 18.61 6.93 10.58
CA ILE A 120 17.24 6.49 10.29
C ILE A 120 17.16 5.86 8.90
N ASP A 121 17.73 6.49 7.87
CA ASP A 121 17.77 5.96 6.49
C ASP A 121 18.50 4.60 6.45
N LEU A 122 19.58 4.43 7.22
CA LEU A 122 20.32 3.17 7.34
C LEU A 122 19.54 2.09 8.11
N GLU A 123 18.78 2.46 9.13
CA GLU A 123 17.92 1.54 9.89
C GLU A 123 16.70 1.11 9.06
N GLU A 124 16.03 2.03 8.36
CA GLU A 124 14.97 1.71 7.41
C GLU A 124 15.48 0.86 6.26
N ALA A 125 16.65 1.16 5.69
CA ALA A 125 17.25 0.34 4.64
C ALA A 125 17.54 -1.10 5.11
N LYS A 126 18.04 -1.29 6.35
CA LYS A 126 18.20 -2.62 6.95
C LYS A 126 16.87 -3.33 7.13
N TYR A 127 15.88 -2.66 7.72
CA TYR A 127 14.55 -3.23 7.96
C TYR A 127 13.82 -3.64 6.66
N GLN A 128 13.95 -2.83 5.61
CA GLN A 128 13.40 -3.16 4.28
C GLN A 128 14.19 -4.31 3.61
N ALA A 129 15.52 -4.36 3.79
CA ALA A 129 16.32 -5.48 3.32
C ALA A 129 15.99 -6.79 4.06
N GLU A 130 15.75 -6.74 5.37
CA GLU A 130 15.28 -7.86 6.19
C GLU A 130 13.89 -8.33 5.75
N LYS A 131 12.90 -7.44 5.63
CA LYS A 131 11.58 -7.79 5.08
C LYS A 131 11.65 -8.41 3.68
N ARG A 132 12.49 -7.86 2.81
CA ARG A 132 12.71 -8.41 1.47
C ARG A 132 13.35 -9.80 1.53
N ARG A 133 14.31 -10.00 2.45
CA ARG A 133 14.95 -11.29 2.70
C ARG A 133 13.94 -12.32 3.22
N GLU A 134 13.16 -11.98 4.25
CA GLU A 134 12.08 -12.84 4.78
C GLU A 134 11.07 -13.22 3.69
N ALA A 135 10.66 -12.27 2.85
CA ALA A 135 9.74 -12.53 1.74
C ALA A 135 10.35 -13.49 0.69
N ILE A 136 11.65 -13.35 0.40
CA ILE A 136 12.39 -14.26 -0.49
C ILE A 136 12.54 -15.65 0.15
N GLU A 137 12.93 -15.74 1.42
CA GLU A 137 13.08 -17.01 2.15
C GLU A 137 11.73 -17.76 2.26
N ASN A 138 10.63 -17.05 2.52
CA ASN A 138 9.27 -17.59 2.52
C ASN A 138 8.84 -18.07 1.12
N ALA A 139 9.17 -17.31 0.06
CA ALA A 139 8.91 -17.73 -1.32
C ALA A 139 9.73 -18.98 -1.70
N GLN A 140 11.01 -19.03 -1.33
CA GLN A 140 11.88 -20.19 -1.53
C GLN A 140 11.37 -21.43 -0.77
N LEU A 141 10.94 -21.27 0.49
CA LEU A 141 10.36 -22.35 1.29
C LEU A 141 9.07 -22.90 0.65
N LYS A 142 8.20 -22.02 0.14
CA LYS A 142 7.00 -22.41 -0.61
C LYS A 142 7.35 -23.15 -1.91
N GLN A 143 8.30 -22.64 -2.69
CA GLN A 143 8.76 -23.31 -3.91
C GLN A 143 9.34 -24.70 -3.60
N TYR A 144 10.15 -24.82 -2.54
CA TYR A 144 10.73 -26.06 -2.04
C TYR A 144 9.62 -27.08 -1.69
N TYR A 145 8.64 -26.71 -0.86
CA TYR A 145 7.50 -27.57 -0.52
C TYR A 145 6.59 -27.90 -1.71
N MET A 146 6.56 -27.05 -2.74
CA MET A 146 5.82 -27.31 -3.99
C MET A 146 6.55 -28.23 -4.96
N THR A 147 7.80 -28.65 -4.68
CA THR A 147 8.46 -29.71 -5.48
C THR A 147 7.81 -31.06 -5.22
N ASP A 148 7.60 -31.85 -6.27
CA ASP A 148 6.88 -33.13 -6.15
C ASP A 148 7.62 -34.16 -5.30
N ARG A 149 8.95 -34.06 -5.21
CA ARG A 149 9.75 -34.89 -4.31
C ARG A 149 9.42 -34.64 -2.84
N ILE A 150 9.20 -33.38 -2.46
CA ILE A 150 8.87 -33.01 -1.09
C ILE A 150 7.41 -33.30 -0.77
N LYS A 151 6.49 -33.11 -1.73
CA LYS A 151 5.10 -33.62 -1.61
C LYS A 151 5.08 -35.12 -1.36
N ASN A 152 5.88 -35.90 -2.09
CA ASN A 152 6.00 -37.35 -1.90
C ASN A 152 6.66 -37.73 -0.56
N PHE A 153 7.59 -36.92 -0.06
CA PHE A 153 8.19 -37.12 1.26
C PHE A 153 7.21 -36.78 2.39
N HIS A 154 6.44 -35.69 2.25
CA HIS A 154 5.40 -35.27 3.20
C HIS A 154 4.19 -36.22 3.20
N SER A 155 3.82 -36.83 2.07
CA SER A 155 2.80 -37.89 2.05
C SER A 155 3.31 -39.15 2.76
N GLY A 156 4.61 -39.46 2.63
CA GLY A 156 5.29 -40.46 3.46
C GLY A 156 5.21 -40.14 4.95
N LEU A 157 5.49 -38.89 5.36
CA LEU A 157 5.39 -38.44 6.75
C LEU A 157 3.96 -38.52 7.31
N LEU A 158 2.96 -38.14 6.51
CA LEU A 158 1.56 -38.31 6.90
C LEU A 158 1.22 -39.79 7.13
N LEU A 159 1.73 -40.69 6.28
CA LEU A 159 1.53 -42.12 6.44
C LEU A 159 2.19 -42.67 7.73
N THR A 160 3.37 -42.19 8.14
CA THR A 160 3.98 -42.64 9.42
C THR A 160 3.16 -42.21 10.64
N GLN A 161 2.56 -41.02 10.59
CA GLN A 161 1.65 -40.51 11.62
C GLN A 161 0.37 -41.35 11.69
N VAL A 162 -0.29 -41.58 10.55
CA VAL A 162 -1.51 -42.41 10.45
C VAL A 162 -1.26 -43.85 10.93
N MET A 163 -0.09 -44.43 10.65
CA MET A 163 0.27 -45.77 11.16
C MET A 163 0.35 -45.79 12.70
N LYS A 164 0.97 -44.78 13.33
CA LYS A 164 1.04 -44.68 14.79
C LYS A 164 -0.33 -44.43 15.42
N GLU A 165 -1.18 -43.60 14.81
CA GLU A 165 -2.57 -43.44 15.26
C GLU A 165 -3.36 -44.74 15.16
N ARG A 166 -3.13 -45.52 14.09
CA ARG A 166 -3.78 -46.82 13.90
C ARG A 166 -3.35 -47.85 14.94
N GLU A 167 -2.08 -47.86 15.33
CA GLU A 167 -1.58 -48.69 16.45
C GLU A 167 -2.26 -48.31 17.77
N ALA A 168 -2.37 -47.00 18.07
CA ALA A 168 -3.08 -46.51 19.25
C ALA A 168 -4.58 -46.88 19.25
N GLN A 169 -5.25 -46.84 18.10
CA GLN A 169 -6.64 -47.33 17.95
C GLN A 169 -6.75 -48.84 18.23
N ILE A 170 -5.79 -49.65 17.76
CA ILE A 170 -5.76 -51.09 18.00
C ILE A 170 -5.52 -51.39 19.49
N GLU A 171 -4.64 -50.65 20.16
CA GLU A 171 -4.46 -50.76 21.61
C GLU A 171 -5.72 -50.38 22.39
N LEU A 172 -6.38 -49.27 22.02
CA LEU A 172 -7.62 -48.83 22.65
C LEU A 172 -8.70 -49.90 22.48
N LYS A 173 -8.85 -50.48 21.27
CA LYS A 173 -9.78 -51.57 21.02
C LYS A 173 -9.47 -52.78 21.91
N LYS A 174 -8.21 -53.23 21.98
CA LYS A 174 -7.80 -54.33 22.88
C LYS A 174 -8.13 -54.04 24.35
N LYS A 175 -7.92 -52.80 24.82
CA LYS A 175 -8.27 -52.36 26.18
C LYS A 175 -9.80 -52.38 26.40
N MET A 176 -10.60 -51.96 25.43
CA MET A 176 -12.06 -52.06 25.48
C MET A 176 -12.52 -53.53 25.50
N ASP A 177 -12.02 -54.38 24.60
CA ASP A 177 -12.35 -55.81 24.54
C ASP A 177 -12.05 -56.52 25.87
N LEU A 178 -10.96 -56.15 26.56
CA LEU A 178 -10.63 -56.63 27.90
C LEU A 178 -11.62 -56.14 28.98
N ILE A 179 -12.10 -54.90 28.89
CA ILE A 179 -13.11 -54.35 29.82
C ILE A 179 -14.47 -55.02 29.59
N TYR A 180 -14.88 -55.24 28.34
CA TYR A 180 -16.12 -55.96 28.03
C TYR A 180 -16.08 -57.39 28.58
N LYS A 181 -14.99 -58.14 28.35
CA LYS A 181 -14.80 -59.49 28.92
C LYS A 181 -14.84 -59.52 30.44
N LYS A 182 -14.30 -58.50 31.12
CA LYS A 182 -14.42 -58.38 32.59
C LYS A 182 -15.86 -58.13 33.02
N LYS A 183 -16.58 -57.24 32.33
CA LYS A 183 -18.00 -56.96 32.61
C LYS A 183 -18.91 -58.17 32.37
N GLU A 184 -18.62 -58.99 31.36
CA GLU A 184 -19.33 -60.26 31.11
C GLU A 184 -19.10 -61.30 32.22
N GLN A 185 -18.03 -61.17 33.01
CA GLN A 185 -17.72 -62.06 34.15
C GLN A 185 -18.28 -61.55 35.49
N GLU A 186 -18.68 -60.28 35.61
CA GLU A 186 -19.26 -59.72 36.84
C GLU A 186 -20.73 -60.09 37.18
N PRO A 187 -21.65 -60.48 36.27
CA PRO A 187 -23.06 -60.70 36.65
C PRO A 187 -23.25 -61.86 37.64
N GLU A 188 -22.38 -62.87 37.61
CA GLU A 188 -22.38 -63.96 38.60
C GLU A 188 -22.15 -63.43 40.04
N GLY A 189 -21.29 -62.43 40.20
CA GLY A 189 -20.99 -61.81 41.49
C GLY A 189 -22.11 -60.89 42.01
N CYS A 190 -22.89 -60.27 41.11
CA CYS A 190 -24.02 -59.41 41.49
C CYS A 190 -25.23 -60.21 41.96
N LEU A 191 -25.60 -61.29 41.25
CA LEU A 191 -26.71 -62.18 41.63
C LEU A 191 -26.53 -62.80 43.03
N LEU A 192 -25.28 -63.09 43.42
CA LEU A 192 -24.92 -63.57 44.75
C LEU A 192 -25.10 -62.51 45.86
N LYS A 193 -24.91 -61.22 45.55
CA LYS A 193 -25.13 -60.12 46.49
C LYS A 193 -26.62 -59.84 46.66
N GLU A 194 -27.37 -59.80 45.56
CA GLU A 194 -28.82 -59.59 45.56
C GLU A 194 -29.55 -60.66 46.40
N ARG A 195 -29.18 -61.94 46.23
CA ARG A 195 -29.70 -63.04 47.07
C ARG A 195 -29.46 -62.86 48.56
N ARG A 196 -28.31 -62.31 48.97
CA ARG A 196 -28.01 -62.03 50.39
C ARG A 196 -28.89 -60.89 50.91
N THR A 197 -28.97 -59.78 50.17
CA THR A 197 -29.80 -58.64 50.58
C THR A 197 -31.29 -58.96 50.65
N GLU A 198 -31.82 -59.83 49.77
CA GLU A 198 -33.22 -60.27 49.87
C GLU A 198 -33.46 -61.20 51.08
N HIS A 199 -32.49 -62.02 51.46
CA HIS A 199 -32.58 -62.85 52.66
C HIS A 199 -32.57 -61.99 53.94
N GLU A 200 -31.69 -60.99 54.02
CA GLU A 200 -31.64 -60.02 55.13
C GLU A 200 -32.96 -59.22 55.24
N ARG A 201 -33.51 -58.76 54.11
CA ARG A 201 -34.82 -58.08 54.04
C ARG A 201 -35.99 -58.96 54.50
N PHE A 202 -35.93 -60.26 54.24
CA PHE A 202 -36.94 -61.22 54.71
C PHE A 202 -36.88 -61.39 56.24
N LEU A 203 -35.68 -61.51 56.81
CA LEU A 203 -35.50 -61.64 58.26
C LEU A 203 -35.95 -60.38 59.01
N ALA A 204 -35.64 -59.18 58.49
CA ALA A 204 -36.08 -57.92 59.07
C ALA A 204 -37.62 -57.81 59.12
N ARG A 205 -38.31 -58.07 57.99
CA ARG A 205 -39.79 -58.07 57.93
C ARG A 205 -40.44 -59.09 58.87
N LYS A 206 -39.75 -60.20 59.16
CA LYS A 206 -40.25 -61.18 60.13
C LYS A 206 -40.20 -60.62 61.55
N ALA A 207 -39.09 -60.01 61.96
CA ALA A 207 -38.96 -59.38 63.27
C ALA A 207 -40.01 -58.26 63.47
N GLU A 208 -40.21 -57.40 62.47
CA GLU A 208 -41.25 -56.36 62.49
C GLU A 208 -42.67 -56.92 62.67
N TYR A 209 -42.96 -58.10 62.11
CA TYR A 209 -44.24 -58.77 62.27
C TYR A 209 -44.43 -59.34 63.68
N ASP A 210 -43.39 -59.97 64.22
CA ASP A 210 -43.40 -60.54 65.56
C ASP A 210 -43.59 -59.41 66.62
N ASP A 211 -42.88 -58.28 66.49
CA ASP A 211 -43.04 -57.08 67.33
C ASP A 211 -44.46 -56.48 67.27
N LEU A 212 -45.05 -56.40 66.07
CA LEU A 212 -46.42 -55.89 65.88
C LEU A 212 -47.46 -56.79 66.54
N LEU A 213 -47.23 -58.10 66.54
CA LEU A 213 -48.13 -59.07 67.16
C LEU A 213 -48.15 -58.90 68.70
N GLU A 214 -46.99 -58.70 69.33
CA GLU A 214 -46.90 -58.37 70.77
C GLU A 214 -47.65 -57.07 71.11
N GLN A 215 -47.52 -56.02 70.29
CA GLN A 215 -48.26 -54.77 70.49
C GLN A 215 -49.78 -54.96 70.41
N ILE A 216 -50.27 -55.80 69.50
CA ILE A 216 -51.70 -56.12 69.38
C ILE A 216 -52.20 -56.83 70.64
N GLU A 217 -51.43 -57.78 71.19
CA GLU A 217 -51.79 -58.46 72.44
C GLU A 217 -51.85 -57.50 73.63
N GLN A 218 -50.87 -56.60 73.75
CA GLN A 218 -50.86 -55.54 74.78
C GLN A 218 -52.09 -54.62 74.65
N HIS A 219 -52.44 -54.18 73.44
CA HIS A 219 -53.64 -53.38 73.21
C HIS A 219 -54.95 -54.13 73.53
N ILE A 220 -55.01 -55.44 73.26
CA ILE A 220 -56.16 -56.28 73.66
C ILE A 220 -56.27 -56.37 75.18
N TYR A 221 -55.15 -56.49 75.90
CA TYR A 221 -55.13 -56.47 77.36
C TYR A 221 -55.60 -55.12 77.93
N LEU A 222 -55.07 -54.01 77.44
CA LEU A 222 -55.47 -52.66 77.86
C LEU A 222 -56.97 -52.41 77.63
N LYS A 223 -57.51 -52.80 76.47
CA LYS A 223 -58.96 -52.71 76.18
C LYS A 223 -59.83 -53.59 77.09
N LYS A 224 -59.29 -54.69 77.64
CA LYS A 224 -60.00 -55.49 78.66
C LYS A 224 -60.04 -54.75 80.00
N LEU A 225 -58.96 -54.06 80.38
CA LEU A 225 -58.89 -53.24 81.58
C LEU A 225 -59.86 -52.05 81.50
N GLU A 226 -59.80 -51.29 80.40
CA GLU A 226 -60.67 -50.16 80.10
C GLU A 226 -62.17 -50.54 80.15
N LYS A 227 -62.54 -51.74 79.67
CA LYS A 227 -63.91 -52.27 79.81
C LYS A 227 -64.32 -52.50 81.26
N GLN A 228 -63.40 -52.90 82.14
CA GLN A 228 -63.71 -53.04 83.57
C GLN A 228 -63.93 -51.69 84.24
N ASP A 229 -63.15 -50.68 83.87
CA ASP A 229 -63.29 -49.33 84.42
C ASP A 229 -64.56 -48.63 83.92
N ASN A 230 -64.88 -48.75 82.62
CA ASN A 230 -66.17 -48.31 82.07
C ASN A 230 -67.39 -48.95 82.78
N ILE A 231 -67.28 -50.20 83.26
CA ILE A 231 -68.35 -50.86 84.05
C ILE A 231 -68.44 -50.27 85.48
N LYS A 232 -67.33 -49.80 86.06
CA LYS A 232 -67.34 -49.09 87.36
C LYS A 232 -67.95 -47.70 87.17
N GLU A 233 -67.44 -46.93 86.22
CA GLU A 233 -67.95 -45.59 85.88
C GLU A 233 -69.45 -45.63 85.52
N GLY A 234 -69.89 -46.59 84.71
CA GLY A 234 -71.31 -46.75 84.39
C GLY A 234 -72.22 -46.97 85.60
N LYS A 235 -71.73 -47.64 86.67
CA LYS A 235 -72.47 -47.79 87.94
C LYS A 235 -72.48 -46.49 88.75
N GLU A 236 -71.39 -45.73 88.74
CA GLU A 236 -71.31 -44.43 89.39
C GLU A 236 -72.23 -43.41 88.69
N ILE A 237 -72.21 -43.37 87.35
CA ILE A 237 -73.12 -42.55 86.53
C ILE A 237 -74.58 -42.92 86.84
N GLN A 238 -74.95 -44.21 86.90
CA GLN A 238 -76.31 -44.60 87.26
C GLN A 238 -76.74 -44.14 88.66
N ARG A 239 -75.83 -44.06 89.64
CA ARG A 239 -76.13 -43.44 90.95
C ARG A 239 -76.37 -41.94 90.79
N MET A 240 -75.50 -41.24 90.06
CA MET A 240 -75.61 -39.80 89.85
C MET A 240 -76.85 -39.40 89.05
N THR A 241 -77.24 -40.18 88.02
CA THR A 241 -78.47 -39.94 87.25
C THR A 241 -79.72 -40.01 88.13
N ARG A 242 -79.81 -40.98 89.05
CA ARG A 242 -80.94 -41.08 89.99
C ARG A 242 -81.04 -39.88 90.93
N LEU A 243 -79.91 -39.37 91.41
CA LEU A 243 -79.86 -38.14 92.22
C LEU A 243 -80.29 -36.92 91.38
N TYR A 244 -79.79 -36.81 90.15
CA TYR A 244 -80.15 -35.74 89.23
C TYR A 244 -81.63 -35.75 88.83
N GLU A 245 -82.23 -36.93 88.62
CA GLU A 245 -83.67 -37.07 88.35
C GLU A 245 -84.51 -36.51 89.51
N GLN A 246 -84.11 -36.77 90.76
CA GLN A 246 -84.76 -36.22 91.95
C GLN A 246 -84.62 -34.69 92.02
N GLU A 247 -83.42 -34.13 91.78
CA GLU A 247 -83.24 -32.67 91.68
C GLU A 247 -84.06 -32.04 90.55
N MET A 248 -84.16 -32.73 89.41
CA MET A 248 -84.87 -32.21 88.24
C MET A 248 -86.39 -32.22 88.43
N GLN A 249 -86.94 -33.16 89.18
CA GLN A 249 -88.34 -33.11 89.62
C GLN A 249 -88.59 -31.85 90.47
N GLN A 250 -87.76 -31.61 91.50
CA GLN A 250 -87.86 -30.41 92.35
C GLN A 250 -87.73 -29.11 91.55
N LYS A 251 -86.75 -29.03 90.63
CA LYS A 251 -86.57 -27.87 89.73
C LYS A 251 -87.71 -27.71 88.72
N HIS A 252 -88.37 -28.79 88.32
CA HIS A 252 -89.53 -28.72 87.41
C HIS A 252 -90.75 -28.13 88.10
N GLU A 253 -91.02 -28.55 89.34
CA GLU A 253 -92.10 -28.00 90.19
C GLU A 253 -91.92 -26.49 90.39
N GLN A 254 -90.71 -26.05 90.76
CA GLN A 254 -90.36 -24.63 90.87
C GLN A 254 -90.59 -23.86 89.55
N LYS A 255 -90.12 -24.40 88.41
CA LYS A 255 -90.31 -23.75 87.10
C LYS A 255 -91.77 -23.71 86.64
N GLN A 256 -92.63 -24.63 87.07
CA GLN A 256 -94.07 -24.52 86.79
C GLN A 256 -94.68 -23.33 87.55
N GLN A 257 -94.27 -23.11 88.79
CA GLN A 257 -94.70 -21.94 89.59
C GLN A 257 -94.23 -20.63 88.91
N GLU A 258 -92.94 -20.50 88.59
CA GLU A 258 -92.39 -19.32 87.90
C GLU A 258 -93.08 -19.03 86.56
N LYS A 259 -93.37 -20.06 85.74
CA LYS A 259 -94.07 -19.88 84.45
C LYS A 259 -95.49 -19.33 84.61
N MET A 260 -96.19 -19.73 85.67
CA MET A 260 -97.54 -19.22 85.94
C MET A 260 -97.53 -17.74 86.36
N GLU A 261 -96.42 -17.26 86.92
CA GLU A 261 -96.20 -15.84 87.23
C GLU A 261 -95.77 -15.05 85.98
N GLN A 262 -94.78 -15.55 85.23
CA GLN A 262 -94.30 -14.92 83.99
C GLN A 262 -95.38 -14.81 82.92
N MET A 263 -96.27 -15.81 82.79
CA MET A 263 -97.39 -15.77 81.84
C MET A 263 -98.38 -14.65 82.15
N LYS A 264 -98.59 -14.32 83.44
CA LYS A 264 -99.41 -13.17 83.85
C LYS A 264 -98.74 -11.85 83.45
N ALA A 265 -97.43 -11.73 83.66
CA ALA A 265 -96.67 -10.53 83.30
C ALA A 265 -96.59 -10.31 81.77
N TYR A 266 -96.26 -11.35 80.98
CA TYR A 266 -96.09 -11.20 79.54
C TYR A 266 -97.38 -10.82 78.81
N ARG A 267 -98.54 -11.32 79.26
CA ARG A 267 -99.85 -10.93 78.71
C ARG A 267 -100.13 -9.42 78.83
N ALA A 268 -99.59 -8.76 79.86
CA ALA A 268 -99.70 -7.31 80.02
C ALA A 268 -98.71 -6.53 79.13
N TYR A 269 -97.59 -7.11 78.72
CA TYR A 269 -96.61 -6.43 77.88
C TYR A 269 -96.95 -6.46 76.38
N VAL A 270 -97.51 -7.57 75.87
CA VAL A 270 -97.81 -7.72 74.43
C VAL A 270 -98.82 -6.70 73.95
N THR A 271 -99.84 -6.40 74.77
CA THR A 271 -100.87 -5.39 74.49
C THR A 271 -100.28 -4.01 74.22
N ASP A 272 -99.19 -3.67 74.90
CA ASP A 272 -98.57 -2.34 74.82
C ASP A 272 -97.65 -2.22 73.60
N ARG A 273 -96.92 -3.29 73.28
CA ARG A 273 -95.91 -3.29 72.20
C ARG A 273 -96.52 -3.16 70.81
N ASP A 274 -97.61 -3.89 70.54
CA ASP A 274 -98.16 -3.97 69.18
C ASP A 274 -98.81 -2.64 68.74
N LEU A 275 -99.14 -1.76 69.71
CA LEU A 275 -99.55 -0.37 69.49
C LEU A 275 -98.45 0.48 68.84
N LEU A 276 -97.19 0.31 69.27
CA LEU A 276 -96.06 1.14 68.85
C LEU A 276 -95.59 0.83 67.42
N ARG A 277 -95.52 -0.45 67.06
CA ARG A 277 -94.93 -0.91 65.79
C ARG A 277 -95.77 -0.57 64.55
N ALA A 278 -97.03 -0.21 64.73
CA ALA A 278 -97.89 0.26 63.65
C ALA A 278 -97.47 1.67 63.13
N LEU A 279 -96.89 2.51 63.99
CA LEU A 279 -96.51 3.89 63.67
C LEU A 279 -95.23 3.98 62.82
N GLU A 280 -94.18 3.22 63.16
CA GLU A 280 -92.86 3.38 62.52
C GLU A 280 -92.85 3.07 61.01
N LYS A 281 -93.69 2.12 60.56
CA LYS A 281 -93.65 1.64 59.17
C LYS A 281 -94.07 2.70 58.15
N GLN A 282 -94.96 3.62 58.53
CA GLN A 282 -95.47 4.63 57.59
C GLN A 282 -94.39 5.66 57.19
N ASN A 283 -93.39 5.90 58.04
CA ASN A 283 -92.39 6.95 57.81
C ASN A 283 -91.30 6.55 56.80
N ILE A 284 -91.00 5.26 56.65
CA ILE A 284 -89.84 4.80 55.86
C ILE A 284 -90.12 4.85 54.34
N GLU A 285 -91.37 4.62 53.93
CA GLU A 285 -91.73 4.52 52.52
C GLU A 285 -91.62 5.86 51.76
N GLU A 286 -91.66 7.00 52.46
CA GLU A 286 -91.63 8.36 51.86
C GLU A 286 -90.23 8.89 51.48
N GLU A 287 -89.16 8.25 51.95
CA GLU A 287 -87.78 8.76 51.73
C GLU A 287 -87.14 8.21 50.43
N ASP A 288 -87.41 6.95 50.09
CA ASP A 288 -86.72 6.18 49.05
C ASP A 288 -87.01 6.64 47.60
N GLU A 289 -88.10 7.37 47.37
CA GLU A 289 -88.49 7.82 46.03
C GLU A 289 -87.61 8.99 45.53
N LYS A 290 -87.17 9.86 46.46
CA LYS A 290 -86.48 11.13 46.14
C LYS A 290 -85.10 10.92 45.52
N ILE A 291 -84.41 9.83 45.90
CA ILE A 291 -83.00 9.57 45.50
C ILE A 291 -82.89 9.18 44.01
N ARG A 292 -83.90 8.53 43.43
CA ARG A 292 -83.81 7.90 42.10
C ARG A 292 -83.76 8.89 40.92
N LEU A 293 -84.27 10.11 41.11
CA LEU A 293 -84.35 11.13 40.05
C LEU A 293 -82.99 11.81 39.78
N PHE A 294 -82.17 12.01 40.80
CA PHE A 294 -80.95 12.83 40.70
C PHE A 294 -79.83 12.18 39.86
N VAL A 295 -79.78 10.84 39.82
CA VAL A 295 -78.71 10.08 39.15
C VAL A 295 -78.78 10.18 37.63
N LYS A 296 -79.99 10.23 37.05
CA LYS A 296 -80.19 10.20 35.58
C LYS A 296 -79.67 11.48 34.88
N ALA A 297 -79.66 12.62 35.56
CA ALA A 297 -79.28 13.91 34.94
C ALA A 297 -77.78 14.01 34.60
N LYS A 298 -76.89 13.45 35.42
CA LYS A 298 -75.42 13.61 35.27
C LYS A 298 -74.84 12.87 34.06
N GLN A 299 -75.46 11.79 33.58
CA GLN A 299 -74.88 10.92 32.55
C GLN A 299 -74.91 11.51 31.13
N ASN A 300 -75.84 12.41 30.83
CA ASN A 300 -75.99 12.96 29.47
C ASN A 300 -74.95 14.04 29.13
N LEU A 301 -74.48 14.81 30.12
CA LEU A 301 -73.56 15.94 29.91
C LEU A 301 -72.16 15.51 29.43
N LEU A 302 -71.74 14.27 29.74
CA LEU A 302 -70.40 13.76 29.44
C LEU A 302 -70.20 13.32 27.98
N LYS A 303 -71.27 12.99 27.24
CA LYS A 303 -71.16 12.51 25.86
C LYS A 303 -70.78 13.61 24.87
N LEU A 304 -71.40 14.78 25.00
CA LEU A 304 -71.21 15.94 24.10
C LEU A 304 -69.79 16.53 24.09
N ARG A 305 -68.93 16.23 25.08
CA ARG A 305 -67.55 16.75 25.11
C ARG A 305 -66.60 16.04 24.15
N LYS A 306 -66.78 14.73 23.89
CA LYS A 306 -65.81 13.92 23.13
C LYS A 306 -65.86 14.15 21.61
N GLU A 307 -66.99 14.60 21.10
CA GLU A 307 -67.19 14.74 19.65
C GLU A 307 -66.45 15.97 19.08
N LYS A 308 -66.27 17.04 19.86
CA LYS A 308 -65.58 18.28 19.41
C LYS A 308 -64.06 18.19 19.30
N GLU A 309 -63.39 17.28 20.02
CA GLU A 309 -61.92 17.18 19.96
C GLU A 309 -61.43 16.48 18.68
N MET A 310 -62.22 15.54 18.14
CA MET A 310 -61.90 14.75 16.95
C MET A 310 -61.90 15.57 15.65
N GLU A 311 -62.65 16.68 15.61
CA GLU A 311 -62.82 17.52 14.41
C GLU A 311 -61.59 18.42 14.14
N ILE A 312 -60.88 18.82 15.20
CA ILE A 312 -59.77 19.79 15.11
C ILE A 312 -58.51 19.16 14.48
N GLN A 313 -58.27 17.87 14.68
CA GLN A 313 -57.02 17.20 14.27
C GLN A 313 -56.91 17.02 12.75
N ARG A 314 -58.02 16.79 12.03
CA ARG A 314 -58.01 16.55 10.56
C ARG A 314 -57.53 17.73 9.71
N ASN A 315 -57.68 18.96 10.19
CA ASN A 315 -57.38 20.16 9.40
C ASN A 315 -55.88 20.48 9.31
N VAL A 316 -55.04 19.91 10.17
CA VAL A 316 -53.61 20.25 10.25
C VAL A 316 -52.75 19.50 9.22
N GLU A 317 -53.11 18.25 8.90
CA GLU A 317 -52.28 17.38 8.05
C GLU A 317 -52.40 17.70 6.55
N SER A 318 -53.55 18.22 6.12
CA SER A 318 -53.82 18.55 4.71
C SER A 318 -52.98 19.72 4.14
N HIS A 319 -52.28 20.48 4.99
CA HIS A 319 -51.51 21.65 4.56
C HIS A 319 -50.07 21.31 4.16
N ARG A 320 -49.47 20.24 4.71
CA ARG A 320 -48.03 19.95 4.53
C ARG A 320 -47.67 19.34 3.17
N ASN A 321 -48.56 18.56 2.56
CA ASN A 321 -48.20 17.75 1.39
C ASN A 321 -48.09 18.56 0.07
N ARG A 322 -48.81 19.70 -0.06
CA ARG A 322 -48.82 20.52 -1.28
C ARG A 322 -47.51 21.25 -1.60
N ILE A 323 -46.59 21.35 -0.65
CA ILE A 323 -45.32 22.11 -0.82
C ILE A 323 -44.22 21.22 -1.43
N SER A 324 -44.35 19.89 -1.34
CA SER A 324 -43.29 18.95 -1.76
C SER A 324 -43.28 18.64 -3.25
N GLU A 325 -44.42 18.79 -3.95
CA GLU A 325 -44.56 18.39 -5.35
C GLU A 325 -44.00 19.46 -6.31
N PHE A 326 -44.14 20.75 -5.97
CA PHE A 326 -43.74 21.89 -6.82
C PHE A 326 -42.22 22.05 -7.04
N LEU A 327 -41.38 21.45 -6.18
CA LEU A 327 -39.92 21.56 -6.27
C LEU A 327 -39.26 20.51 -7.18
N PHE A 328 -40.01 19.48 -7.61
CA PHE A 328 -39.45 18.37 -8.39
C PHE A 328 -39.44 18.62 -9.90
N GLU A 329 -40.29 19.53 -10.39
CA GLU A 329 -40.51 19.74 -11.83
C GLU A 329 -39.58 20.79 -12.46
N GLN A 330 -39.00 21.72 -11.69
CA GLN A 330 -38.13 22.78 -12.24
C GLN A 330 -36.69 22.37 -12.58
N LEU A 331 -36.27 21.13 -12.28
CA LEU A 331 -34.90 20.66 -12.50
C LEU A 331 -34.68 19.89 -13.81
N LYS A 332 -35.71 19.76 -14.67
CA LYS A 332 -35.69 18.82 -15.81
C LYS A 332 -35.75 19.46 -17.21
N GLU A 333 -35.76 20.79 -17.31
CA GLU A 333 -36.14 21.51 -18.55
C GLU A 333 -35.12 22.56 -19.05
N LYS A 334 -33.81 22.32 -18.92
CA LYS A 334 -32.75 23.15 -19.58
C LYS A 334 -31.48 22.38 -19.93
N LEU A 335 -31.34 21.93 -21.19
CA LEU A 335 -30.09 21.91 -22.02
C LEU A 335 -30.23 21.02 -23.29
N GLU A 336 -30.21 21.63 -24.48
CA GLU A 336 -30.04 20.98 -25.80
C GLU A 336 -29.29 21.90 -26.80
N ASN A 337 -28.31 21.34 -27.56
CA ASN A 337 -27.83 21.66 -28.95
C ASN A 337 -27.32 23.11 -29.30
N GLU A 338 -26.70 23.50 -30.44
CA GLU A 338 -26.19 22.91 -31.74
C GLU A 338 -24.77 23.54 -32.11
N ASP A 339 -24.40 23.63 -33.41
CA ASP A 339 -23.52 24.63 -34.09
C ASP A 339 -21.97 24.48 -34.30
N GLU A 340 -21.51 23.54 -35.16
CA GLU A 340 -20.21 23.66 -35.89
C GLU A 340 -20.20 23.04 -37.32
N ARG A 341 -20.59 23.77 -38.38
CA ARG A 341 -20.63 23.22 -39.78
C ARG A 341 -20.51 24.21 -40.98
N ILE A 342 -19.53 25.11 -41.08
CA ILE A 342 -19.22 25.90 -42.32
C ILE A 342 -17.70 26.16 -42.48
N ALA A 343 -17.00 25.68 -43.54
CA ALA A 343 -15.55 26.00 -43.74
C ALA A 343 -14.82 25.73 -45.11
N ARG A 344 -15.40 25.47 -46.31
CA ARG A 344 -14.60 25.07 -47.51
C ARG A 344 -15.14 25.49 -48.91
N SER A 345 -14.75 26.65 -49.50
CA SER A 345 -15.21 27.04 -50.86
C SER A 345 -14.50 28.20 -51.64
N VAL A 346 -13.16 28.25 -51.83
CA VAL A 346 -12.48 29.36 -52.58
C VAL A 346 -11.20 28.92 -53.34
N ALA A 347 -11.17 28.85 -54.69
CA ALA A 347 -9.95 28.43 -55.44
C ALA A 347 -9.85 28.72 -56.99
N GLU A 348 -10.33 29.84 -57.54
CA GLU A 348 -10.34 30.10 -59.02
C GLU A 348 -9.42 31.29 -59.45
N LEU A 349 -8.19 31.11 -60.01
CA LEU A 349 -7.27 32.27 -60.23
C LEU A 349 -6.02 32.18 -61.20
N GLU A 350 -6.02 31.50 -62.37
CA GLU A 350 -4.72 31.07 -63.00
C GLU A 350 -4.37 31.39 -64.50
N GLU A 351 -4.97 32.35 -65.23
CA GLU A 351 -4.93 32.39 -66.73
C GLU A 351 -4.32 33.64 -67.45
N ASN A 352 -2.99 33.85 -67.55
CA ASN A 352 -2.40 35.04 -68.26
C ASN A 352 -0.90 34.94 -68.71
N LYS A 353 -0.50 34.57 -69.98
CA LYS A 353 0.98 34.49 -70.32
C LYS A 353 1.61 34.55 -71.75
N GLU A 354 0.98 34.88 -72.89
CA GLU A 354 1.48 34.40 -74.22
C GLU A 354 1.59 35.41 -75.43
N GLN A 355 2.69 36.17 -75.67
CA GLN A 355 2.75 37.19 -76.79
C GLN A 355 4.08 37.51 -77.60
N GLU A 356 5.24 36.84 -77.47
CA GLU A 356 6.56 37.52 -77.73
C GLU A 356 7.25 37.54 -79.15
N ASN A 357 6.76 36.89 -80.22
CA ASN A 357 7.68 36.21 -81.18
C ASN A 357 8.27 36.86 -82.50
N ARG A 358 8.08 38.15 -82.89
CA ARG A 358 8.09 38.55 -84.34
C ARG A 358 9.29 39.26 -85.07
N ARG A 359 10.44 39.60 -84.47
CA ARG A 359 11.39 40.63 -85.06
C ARG A 359 12.68 40.11 -85.78
N LYS A 360 12.69 39.54 -87.01
CA LYS A 360 13.89 38.76 -87.49
C LYS A 360 14.57 38.97 -88.87
N GLU A 361 14.01 39.60 -89.91
CA GLU A 361 14.38 39.18 -91.31
C GLU A 361 15.42 40.00 -92.13
N GLU A 362 15.63 41.30 -91.92
CA GLU A 362 16.16 42.23 -92.97
C GLU A 362 17.68 42.20 -93.32
N LYS A 363 18.43 41.13 -93.01
CA LYS A 363 19.90 41.20 -92.86
C LYS A 363 20.80 40.87 -94.08
N GLN A 364 20.26 40.49 -95.24
CA GLN A 364 20.92 39.53 -96.16
C GLN A 364 21.78 40.07 -97.34
N LYS A 365 21.99 41.38 -97.50
CA LYS A 365 22.40 41.94 -98.82
C LYS A 365 23.78 42.61 -98.91
N ARG A 366 24.52 42.76 -97.81
CA ARG A 366 25.88 43.36 -97.82
C ARG A 366 26.97 42.33 -98.15
N ASP A 367 26.55 41.13 -98.54
CA ASP A 367 27.27 39.91 -98.23
C ASP A 367 28.13 39.43 -99.41
N LEU A 368 27.86 39.91 -100.64
CA LEU A 368 28.41 39.35 -101.88
C LEU A 368 29.79 39.87 -102.30
N LYS A 369 30.12 41.16 -102.11
CA LYS A 369 31.44 41.70 -102.53
C LYS A 369 32.58 41.27 -101.61
N ALA A 370 32.29 41.06 -100.33
CA ALA A 370 33.22 40.49 -99.36
C ALA A 370 33.74 39.09 -99.76
N ILE A 371 33.09 38.40 -100.71
CA ILE A 371 33.42 37.03 -101.11
C ILE A 371 34.66 36.94 -102.01
N ALA A 372 35.00 37.98 -102.78
CA ALA A 372 35.99 37.87 -103.86
C ALA A 372 37.44 38.03 -103.38
N GLU A 373 37.77 39.13 -102.71
CA GLU A 373 39.10 39.36 -102.09
C GLU A 373 39.43 38.29 -101.05
N HIS A 374 38.39 37.82 -100.36
CA HIS A 374 38.43 36.64 -99.49
C HIS A 374 38.98 35.39 -100.22
N ARG A 375 38.78 35.17 -101.53
CA ARG A 375 39.28 33.96 -102.23
C ARG A 375 40.80 33.89 -102.35
N GLU A 376 41.48 35.01 -102.58
CA GLU A 376 42.94 34.99 -102.75
C GLU A 376 43.67 35.05 -101.40
N ALA A 377 43.14 35.85 -100.47
CA ALA A 377 43.51 35.76 -99.06
C ALA A 377 43.33 34.32 -98.53
N MET A 378 42.23 33.64 -98.89
CA MET A 378 42.00 32.24 -98.56
C MET A 378 43.03 31.29 -99.19
N ARG A 379 43.58 31.56 -100.39
CA ARG A 379 44.58 30.66 -101.01
C ARG A 379 45.90 30.68 -100.24
N GLN A 380 46.42 31.87 -99.92
CA GLN A 380 47.65 32.01 -99.14
C GLN A 380 47.46 31.64 -97.66
N ARG A 381 46.28 31.96 -97.10
CA ARG A 381 45.87 31.49 -95.78
C ARG A 381 45.81 29.97 -95.74
N LYS A 382 45.28 29.31 -96.79
CA LYS A 382 45.21 27.86 -96.88
C LYS A 382 46.60 27.20 -96.96
N GLU A 383 47.58 27.78 -97.66
CA GLU A 383 48.93 27.20 -97.70
C GLU A 383 49.70 27.36 -96.36
N LYS A 384 49.46 28.47 -95.64
CA LYS A 384 49.95 28.64 -94.26
C LYS A 384 49.24 27.68 -93.30
N GLN A 385 47.92 27.56 -93.42
CA GLN A 385 47.12 26.57 -92.71
C GLN A 385 47.65 25.16 -93.00
N GLU A 386 47.86 24.73 -94.24
CA GLU A 386 48.40 23.39 -94.53
C GLU A 386 49.80 23.11 -93.93
N LYS A 387 50.59 24.14 -93.61
CA LYS A 387 51.86 24.01 -92.87
C LYS A 387 51.64 23.99 -91.36
N GLU A 388 50.76 24.85 -90.85
CA GLU A 388 50.31 24.88 -89.46
C GLU A 388 49.58 23.57 -89.08
N ASP A 389 48.65 23.09 -89.91
CA ASP A 389 47.91 21.82 -89.84
C ASP A 389 48.86 20.62 -89.80
N LYS A 390 49.96 20.62 -90.57
CA LYS A 390 50.99 19.57 -90.51
C LYS A 390 51.75 19.59 -89.19
N LEU A 391 52.08 20.78 -88.69
CA LEU A 391 52.79 20.94 -87.42
C LEU A 391 51.88 20.58 -86.24
N GLN A 392 50.62 21.02 -86.29
CA GLN A 392 49.54 20.61 -85.41
C GLN A 392 49.25 19.12 -85.50
N ALA A 393 49.29 18.49 -86.69
CA ALA A 393 49.11 17.04 -86.81
C ALA A 393 50.22 16.26 -86.10
N VAL A 394 51.47 16.71 -86.18
CA VAL A 394 52.58 16.10 -85.43
C VAL A 394 52.43 16.33 -83.92
N GLN A 395 52.08 17.55 -83.49
CA GLN A 395 51.80 17.86 -82.08
C GLN A 395 50.59 17.07 -81.55
N ASN A 396 49.54 16.88 -82.36
CA ASN A 396 48.37 16.08 -82.03
C ASN A 396 48.74 14.59 -81.94
N LEU A 397 49.61 14.07 -82.81
CA LEU A 397 50.11 12.70 -82.70
C LEU A 397 50.94 12.49 -81.43
N GLN A 398 51.78 13.46 -81.04
CA GLN A 398 52.50 13.43 -79.77
C GLN A 398 51.55 13.50 -78.58
N ALA A 399 50.58 14.42 -78.59
CA ALA A 399 49.55 14.53 -77.56
C ALA A 399 48.67 13.28 -77.45
N ILE A 400 48.36 12.60 -78.56
CA ILE A 400 47.68 11.29 -78.57
C ILE A 400 48.56 10.22 -77.92
N GLN A 401 49.85 10.14 -78.27
CA GLN A 401 50.77 9.17 -77.66
C GLN A 401 50.96 9.41 -76.15
N GLU A 402 51.06 10.66 -75.71
CA GLU A 402 51.13 11.04 -74.29
C GLU A 402 49.81 10.75 -73.57
N ALA A 403 48.67 11.03 -74.20
CA ALA A 403 47.35 10.71 -73.66
C ALA A 403 47.08 9.21 -73.57
N ASP A 404 47.50 8.42 -74.56
CA ASP A 404 47.41 6.96 -74.57
C ASP A 404 48.31 6.34 -73.49
N TRP A 405 49.54 6.86 -73.32
CA TRP A 405 50.43 6.45 -72.23
C TRP A 405 49.82 6.78 -70.86
N TYR A 406 49.33 8.00 -70.67
CA TYR A 406 48.67 8.42 -69.43
C TYR A 406 47.39 7.62 -69.17
N PHE A 407 46.60 7.31 -70.20
CA PHE A 407 45.42 6.46 -70.11
C PHE A 407 45.78 5.04 -69.68
N LEU A 408 46.82 4.43 -70.26
CA LEU A 408 47.32 3.12 -69.84
C LEU A 408 47.81 3.12 -68.40
N GLU A 409 48.51 4.17 -67.95
CA GLU A 409 48.95 4.32 -66.57
C GLU A 409 47.75 4.45 -65.61
N GLN A 410 46.75 5.27 -65.97
CA GLN A 410 45.50 5.41 -65.24
C GLN A 410 44.67 4.11 -65.20
N GLN A 411 44.68 3.29 -66.27
CA GLN A 411 44.04 1.98 -66.26
C GLN A 411 44.77 1.01 -65.31
N LYS A 412 46.11 1.01 -65.30
CA LYS A 412 46.88 0.21 -64.31
C LYS A 412 46.59 0.66 -62.88
N GLU A 413 46.50 1.96 -62.61
CA GLU A 413 46.15 2.48 -61.28
C GLU A 413 44.73 2.08 -60.87
N LYS A 414 43.74 2.16 -61.77
CA LYS A 414 42.37 1.68 -61.51
C LYS A 414 42.36 0.18 -61.20
N MET A 415 43.07 -0.63 -61.98
CA MET A 415 43.18 -2.08 -61.74
C MET A 415 43.88 -2.42 -60.42
N LYS A 416 44.88 -1.63 -59.99
CA LYS A 416 45.49 -1.73 -58.66
C LYS A 416 44.45 -1.41 -57.57
N LYS A 417 43.78 -0.25 -57.64
CA LYS A 417 42.74 0.16 -56.68
C LYS A 417 41.64 -0.90 -56.54
N VAL A 418 41.06 -1.37 -57.66
CA VAL A 418 40.04 -2.43 -57.64
C VAL A 418 40.55 -3.74 -57.01
N LYS A 419 41.83 -4.09 -57.21
CA LYS A 419 42.45 -5.24 -56.56
C LYS A 419 42.62 -5.01 -55.07
N ASP A 420 43.10 -3.85 -54.66
CA ASP A 420 43.32 -3.49 -53.26
C ASP A 420 41.98 -3.42 -52.50
N ASP A 421 40.95 -2.77 -53.07
CA ASP A 421 39.56 -2.76 -52.57
C ASP A 421 39.01 -4.19 -52.39
N CYS A 422 39.26 -5.08 -53.36
CA CYS A 422 38.84 -6.48 -53.31
C CYS A 422 39.56 -7.25 -52.19
N MET A 423 40.86 -7.00 -51.99
CA MET A 423 41.63 -7.57 -50.87
C MET A 423 41.15 -7.04 -49.52
N GLU A 424 40.81 -5.75 -49.40
CA GLU A 424 40.22 -5.17 -48.18
C GLU A 424 38.86 -5.79 -47.86
N GLN A 425 37.98 -5.93 -48.86
CA GLN A 425 36.69 -6.62 -48.70
C GLN A 425 36.87 -8.08 -48.28
N GLN A 426 37.81 -8.80 -48.90
CA GLN A 426 38.13 -10.18 -48.52
C GLN A 426 38.63 -10.26 -47.07
N ASN A 427 39.55 -9.38 -46.66
CA ASN A 427 40.05 -9.31 -45.29
C ASN A 427 38.93 -9.00 -44.28
N TYR A 428 38.03 -8.07 -44.61
CA TYR A 428 36.87 -7.73 -43.79
C TYR A 428 35.90 -8.91 -43.62
N ILE A 429 35.63 -9.66 -44.70
CA ILE A 429 34.81 -10.88 -44.64
C ILE A 429 35.49 -11.94 -43.76
N ILE A 430 36.81 -12.13 -43.88
CA ILE A 430 37.58 -13.05 -43.04
C ILE A 430 37.49 -12.64 -41.56
N GLN A 431 37.65 -11.35 -41.25
CA GLN A 431 37.47 -10.82 -39.88
C GLN A 431 36.05 -11.10 -39.36
N GLN A 432 35.00 -10.82 -40.14
CA GLN A 432 33.63 -11.16 -39.75
C GLN A 432 33.43 -12.67 -39.51
N MET A 433 34.06 -13.54 -40.30
CA MET A 433 34.00 -14.99 -40.09
C MET A 433 34.70 -15.41 -38.80
N VAL A 434 35.86 -14.82 -38.48
CA VAL A 434 36.57 -15.02 -37.22
C VAL A 434 35.71 -14.55 -36.05
N ASP A 435 35.15 -13.34 -36.11
CA ASP A 435 34.28 -12.77 -35.06
C ASP A 435 33.02 -13.60 -34.81
N LYS A 436 32.37 -14.10 -35.87
CA LYS A 436 31.22 -15.02 -35.73
C LYS A 436 31.65 -16.32 -35.06
N LYS A 437 32.83 -16.85 -35.39
CA LYS A 437 33.37 -18.10 -34.82
C LYS A 437 33.83 -17.94 -33.37
N THR A 438 34.41 -16.80 -32.98
CA THR A 438 34.77 -16.50 -31.58
C THR A 438 33.53 -16.29 -30.74
N LYS A 439 32.54 -15.50 -31.21
CA LYS A 439 31.24 -15.35 -30.54
C LYS A 439 30.55 -16.69 -30.32
N LEU A 440 30.48 -17.56 -31.34
CA LEU A 440 29.89 -18.90 -31.21
C LEU A 440 30.65 -19.83 -30.24
N ARG A 441 31.97 -19.65 -30.07
CA ARG A 441 32.74 -20.37 -29.04
C ARG A 441 32.40 -19.85 -27.65
N LEU A 442 32.41 -18.54 -27.46
CA LEU A 442 32.07 -17.88 -26.19
C LEU A 442 30.65 -18.21 -25.73
N THR A 443 29.65 -18.25 -26.62
CA THR A 443 28.30 -18.69 -26.25
C THR A 443 28.30 -20.14 -25.81
N LYS A 444 28.94 -21.05 -26.57
CA LYS A 444 29.04 -22.47 -26.19
C LYS A 444 29.86 -22.71 -24.92
N GLU A 445 30.77 -21.82 -24.57
CA GLU A 445 31.52 -21.87 -23.30
C GLU A 445 30.62 -21.41 -22.15
N ALA A 446 29.92 -20.28 -22.33
CA ALA A 446 28.91 -19.78 -21.38
C ALA A 446 27.75 -20.79 -21.15
N ASP A 447 27.27 -21.45 -22.19
CA ASP A 447 26.23 -22.51 -22.10
C ASP A 447 26.73 -23.65 -21.19
N ARG A 448 27.99 -24.10 -21.37
CA ARG A 448 28.60 -25.15 -20.54
C ARG A 448 28.93 -24.69 -19.12
N ASP A 449 29.25 -23.40 -18.93
CA ASP A 449 29.41 -22.82 -17.59
C ASP A 449 28.07 -22.78 -16.86
N TYR A 450 26.99 -22.41 -17.57
CA TYR A 450 25.62 -22.42 -17.06
C TYR A 450 25.12 -23.83 -16.73
N GLU A 451 25.38 -24.83 -17.59
CA GLU A 451 25.11 -26.25 -17.30
C GLU A 451 25.85 -26.73 -16.04
N ARG A 452 27.14 -26.41 -15.89
CA ARG A 452 27.94 -26.72 -14.70
C ARG A 452 27.41 -26.04 -13.43
N GLN A 453 26.96 -24.78 -13.53
CA GLN A 453 26.32 -24.08 -12.42
C GLN A 453 24.99 -24.75 -12.03
N ASN A 454 24.14 -25.10 -13.01
CA ASN A 454 22.89 -25.81 -12.78
C ASN A 454 23.08 -27.22 -12.20
N GLU A 455 24.14 -27.92 -12.57
CA GLU A 455 24.51 -29.20 -11.95
C GLU A 455 24.96 -29.02 -10.49
N ALA A 456 25.82 -28.02 -10.21
CA ALA A 456 26.23 -27.68 -8.85
C ALA A 456 25.03 -27.27 -7.96
N VAL A 457 24.08 -26.49 -8.48
CA VAL A 457 22.84 -26.14 -7.77
C VAL A 457 22.01 -27.40 -7.47
N ARG A 458 21.80 -28.29 -8.45
CA ARG A 458 21.07 -29.56 -8.24
C ARG A 458 21.74 -30.46 -7.20
N ILE A 459 23.07 -30.50 -7.14
CA ILE A 459 23.82 -31.24 -6.11
C ILE A 459 23.62 -30.62 -4.72
N LEU A 460 23.60 -29.29 -4.61
CA LEU A 460 23.33 -28.60 -3.35
C LEU A 460 21.87 -28.77 -2.88
N GLU A 461 20.91 -28.75 -3.80
CA GLU A 461 19.50 -29.04 -3.51
C GLU A 461 19.28 -30.49 -3.08
N GLU A 462 19.94 -31.46 -3.73
CA GLU A 462 19.96 -32.87 -3.31
C GLU A 462 20.48 -33.00 -1.88
N LYS A 463 21.63 -32.39 -1.57
CA LYS A 463 22.24 -32.45 -0.22
C LYS A 463 21.32 -31.87 0.84
N ARG A 464 20.74 -30.68 0.60
CA ARG A 464 19.73 -30.06 1.47
C ARG A 464 18.50 -30.94 1.69
N PHE A 465 18.01 -31.60 0.64
CA PHE A 465 16.88 -32.53 0.75
C PHE A 465 17.25 -33.77 1.58
N GLN A 466 18.44 -34.35 1.37
CA GLN A 466 18.88 -35.52 2.13
C GLN A 466 19.10 -35.19 3.61
N GLU A 467 19.70 -34.04 3.94
CA GLU A 467 19.84 -33.54 5.31
C GLU A 467 18.46 -33.38 5.98
N TYR A 468 17.54 -32.66 5.34
CA TYR A 468 16.16 -32.49 5.83
C TYR A 468 15.43 -33.83 6.01
N ALA A 469 15.56 -34.75 5.03
CA ALA A 469 14.92 -36.05 5.09
C ALA A 469 15.49 -36.91 6.22
N GLN A 470 16.80 -36.88 6.46
CA GLN A 470 17.44 -37.55 7.58
C GLN A 470 16.96 -36.99 8.92
N ASP A 471 16.87 -35.67 9.09
CA ASP A 471 16.36 -35.06 10.32
C ASP A 471 14.90 -35.45 10.60
N VAL A 472 14.04 -35.44 9.58
CA VAL A 472 12.64 -35.90 9.71
C VAL A 472 12.58 -37.39 10.03
N ILE A 473 13.35 -38.26 9.37
CA ILE A 473 13.43 -39.69 9.70
C ILE A 473 13.92 -39.90 11.15
N ASN A 474 14.95 -39.18 11.58
CA ASN A 474 15.48 -39.22 12.93
C ASN A 474 14.43 -38.78 13.97
N SER A 475 13.64 -37.75 13.66
CA SER A 475 12.53 -37.31 14.50
C SER A 475 11.41 -38.36 14.61
N ALA A 476 11.06 -39.03 13.51
CA ALA A 476 10.06 -40.08 13.47
C ALA A 476 10.52 -41.31 14.27
N LEU A 477 11.79 -41.69 14.14
CA LEU A 477 12.43 -42.74 14.94
C LEU A 477 12.41 -42.41 16.44
N ARG A 478 12.78 -41.18 16.84
CA ARG A 478 12.67 -40.70 18.25
C ARG A 478 11.23 -40.72 18.76
N ALA A 479 10.26 -40.47 17.89
CA ALA A 479 8.84 -40.53 18.20
C ALA A 479 8.26 -41.96 18.19
N SER A 480 9.09 -43.00 18.01
CA SER A 480 8.68 -44.40 17.84
C SER A 480 7.62 -44.61 16.75
N GLN A 481 7.69 -43.83 15.67
CA GLN A 481 6.87 -44.03 14.47
C GLN A 481 7.57 -45.01 13.52
N ASN A 482 6.79 -45.74 12.72
CA ASN A 482 7.35 -46.59 11.66
C ASN A 482 8.01 -45.71 10.57
N PRO A 483 9.34 -45.79 10.34
CA PRO A 483 10.05 -44.92 9.40
C PRO A 483 9.94 -45.39 7.93
N TYR A 484 9.34 -46.55 7.66
CA TYR A 484 9.39 -47.19 6.35
C TYR A 484 8.85 -46.32 5.19
N PRO A 485 7.69 -45.64 5.31
CA PRO A 485 7.22 -44.68 4.29
C PRO A 485 8.23 -43.56 3.97
N LEU A 486 8.86 -43.00 5.00
CA LEU A 486 9.86 -41.92 4.85
C LEU A 486 11.13 -42.42 4.16
N LEU A 487 11.62 -43.60 4.56
CA LEU A 487 12.79 -44.24 3.93
C LEU A 487 12.55 -44.55 2.45
N GLN A 488 11.33 -44.98 2.09
CA GLN A 488 10.96 -45.23 0.71
C GLN A 488 10.86 -43.92 -0.10
N ALA A 489 10.29 -42.86 0.48
CA ALA A 489 10.16 -41.57 -0.19
C ALA A 489 11.53 -40.84 -0.35
N ALA A 490 12.41 -40.91 0.65
CA ALA A 490 13.76 -40.30 0.58
C ALA A 490 14.65 -40.93 -0.52
N ARG A 491 14.43 -42.21 -0.84
CA ARG A 491 15.14 -42.93 -1.92
C ARG A 491 14.69 -42.53 -3.33
N ALA A 492 13.54 -41.86 -3.48
CA ALA A 492 13.04 -41.45 -4.79
C ALA A 492 13.91 -40.33 -5.39
N ALA A 493 14.14 -40.41 -6.71
CA ALA A 493 14.93 -39.44 -7.45
C ALA A 493 14.16 -38.13 -7.70
N ILE A 494 14.91 -37.09 -8.11
CA ILE A 494 14.35 -35.82 -8.60
C ILE A 494 13.43 -36.12 -9.80
N GLY A 495 12.16 -35.72 -9.70
CA GLY A 495 11.12 -36.02 -10.70
C GLY A 495 10.11 -37.12 -10.30
N GLY A 496 10.18 -37.66 -9.08
CA GLY A 496 9.11 -38.49 -8.50
C GLY A 496 8.98 -39.94 -9.04
N GLY A 497 9.70 -40.27 -10.12
CA GLY A 497 9.78 -41.64 -10.63
C GLY A 497 10.63 -42.58 -9.76
N HIS A 498 10.49 -43.89 -9.98
CA HIS A 498 11.30 -44.94 -9.32
C HIS A 498 12.75 -45.03 -9.86
N GLY A 499 13.29 -43.93 -10.39
CA GLY A 499 14.68 -43.85 -10.82
C GLY A 499 15.62 -43.96 -9.63
N ARG A 500 16.84 -44.45 -9.86
CA ARG A 500 17.91 -44.42 -8.85
C ARG A 500 18.16 -42.98 -8.40
N ALA A 501 18.40 -42.80 -7.10
CA ALA A 501 18.91 -41.54 -6.56
C ALA A 501 20.15 -41.08 -7.35
N TYR A 502 20.27 -39.76 -7.53
CA TYR A 502 21.35 -39.14 -8.27
C TYR A 502 22.67 -39.38 -7.53
N LEU A 503 23.46 -40.34 -8.03
CA LEU A 503 24.79 -40.66 -7.50
C LEU A 503 25.80 -39.69 -8.14
N GLU A 504 26.78 -39.22 -7.36
CA GLU A 504 27.82 -38.23 -7.75
C GLU A 504 28.78 -38.70 -8.89
N ARG A 505 28.40 -39.73 -9.67
CA ARG A 505 29.04 -40.10 -10.94
C ARG A 505 28.01 -40.41 -12.01
N GLY A 506 27.76 -39.43 -12.87
CA GLY A 506 27.46 -39.66 -14.29
C GLY A 506 26.25 -40.54 -14.61
N SER A 507 25.26 -40.64 -13.73
CA SER A 507 23.98 -41.24 -14.11
C SER A 507 23.26 -40.26 -15.03
N SER A 508 23.41 -40.48 -16.33
CA SER A 508 22.75 -39.71 -17.37
C SER A 508 21.29 -39.46 -17.01
N GLN A 509 20.89 -38.18 -16.97
CA GLN A 509 19.52 -37.88 -17.36
C GLN A 509 19.33 -38.55 -18.72
N LEU A 510 18.22 -39.28 -18.94
CA LEU A 510 17.86 -39.68 -20.30
C LEU A 510 17.45 -38.43 -21.06
N SER A 511 18.45 -37.67 -21.52
CA SER A 511 18.27 -36.74 -22.61
C SER A 511 17.79 -37.56 -23.80
N TYR A 512 16.65 -37.19 -24.36
CA TYR A 512 16.18 -37.68 -25.67
C TYR A 512 17.07 -37.21 -26.84
N GLN A 513 18.31 -36.81 -26.53
CA GLN A 513 19.40 -36.51 -27.45
C GLN A 513 20.47 -37.58 -27.25
N SER A 514 20.38 -38.61 -28.09
CA SER A 514 21.46 -39.53 -28.36
C SER A 514 22.70 -38.74 -28.82
N GLN A 515 23.71 -38.62 -27.97
CA GLN A 515 25.08 -38.36 -28.42
C GLN A 515 25.70 -39.68 -28.91
N GLY A 516 25.09 -40.21 -29.96
CA GLY A 516 25.54 -41.36 -30.73
C GLY A 516 25.18 -41.10 -32.18
N THR A 517 26.14 -41.27 -33.08
CA THR A 517 26.05 -40.99 -34.52
C THR A 517 25.23 -42.07 -35.25
N ALA A 518 24.02 -42.32 -34.76
CA ALA A 518 23.00 -43.12 -35.40
C ALA A 518 21.98 -42.16 -36.01
N GLU A 519 22.14 -41.88 -37.30
CA GLU A 519 21.12 -41.16 -38.07
C GLU A 519 19.81 -41.95 -38.01
N LEU A 520 18.69 -41.25 -37.83
CA LEU A 520 17.36 -41.86 -37.96
C LEU A 520 17.24 -42.47 -39.36
N PRO A 521 16.61 -43.64 -39.55
CA PRO A 521 16.42 -44.21 -40.87
C PRO A 521 15.71 -43.22 -41.80
N THR A 522 16.48 -42.59 -42.69
CA THR A 522 15.96 -41.68 -43.69
C THR A 522 15.14 -42.48 -44.68
N TYR A 523 13.85 -42.16 -44.76
CA TYR A 523 12.92 -42.81 -45.68
C TYR A 523 13.18 -42.30 -47.11
N HIS A 524 14.26 -42.78 -47.71
CA HIS A 524 14.64 -42.49 -49.09
C HIS A 524 13.67 -43.19 -50.05
N GLY A 525 12.58 -42.51 -50.39
CA GLY A 525 11.79 -42.87 -51.57
C GLY A 525 12.58 -42.54 -52.83
N THR A 526 12.59 -43.44 -53.80
CA THR A 526 13.32 -43.31 -55.09
C THR A 526 13.06 -41.97 -55.79
N THR A 527 11.85 -41.42 -55.66
CA THR A 527 11.46 -40.09 -56.16
C THR A 527 12.33 -38.93 -55.64
N THR A 528 12.97 -39.07 -54.48
CA THR A 528 13.85 -38.02 -53.92
C THR A 528 15.28 -38.04 -54.46
N GLU A 529 15.74 -39.15 -55.05
CA GLU A 529 17.07 -39.26 -55.65
C GLU A 529 17.10 -38.64 -57.07
N GLU A 530 16.02 -38.83 -57.85
CA GLU A 530 15.86 -38.22 -59.17
C GLU A 530 15.93 -36.69 -59.11
N ILE A 531 15.26 -36.07 -58.14
CA ILE A 531 15.26 -34.61 -57.95
C ILE A 531 16.66 -34.10 -57.58
N LYS A 532 17.43 -34.88 -56.80
CA LYS A 532 18.80 -34.55 -56.38
C LYS A 532 19.79 -34.60 -57.55
N ASN A 533 19.65 -35.61 -58.41
CA ASN A 533 20.47 -35.73 -59.63
C ASN A 533 20.21 -34.59 -60.62
N ILE A 534 18.98 -34.05 -60.67
CA ILE A 534 18.64 -32.88 -61.50
C ILE A 534 19.25 -31.58 -60.94
N SER A 535 19.42 -31.46 -59.61
CA SER A 535 20.09 -30.29 -59.02
C SER A 535 21.62 -30.34 -59.13
N ASP A 536 22.20 -31.53 -59.05
CA ASP A 536 23.66 -31.71 -58.95
C ASP A 536 24.37 -31.70 -60.33
N THR A 537 23.64 -31.88 -61.44
CA THR A 537 24.18 -31.88 -62.82
C THR A 537 24.45 -30.48 -63.41
N LYS A 538 24.57 -29.44 -62.59
CA LYS A 538 25.04 -28.11 -63.03
C LYS A 538 26.56 -27.98 -62.93
N ASP A 539 27.24 -28.57 -63.92
CA ASP A 539 28.69 -28.53 -64.08
C ASP A 539 29.26 -27.10 -64.12
N ASN A 540 29.82 -26.66 -62.99
CA ASN A 540 30.59 -25.42 -62.87
C ASN A 540 32.03 -25.59 -63.43
N GLN A 541 32.19 -26.06 -64.66
CA GLN A 541 33.51 -26.18 -65.33
C GLN A 541 33.75 -25.18 -66.48
N ASN A 542 32.72 -24.50 -67.00
CA ASN A 542 32.87 -23.57 -68.13
C ASN A 542 32.94 -22.08 -67.71
N ALA A 543 33.72 -21.77 -66.68
CA ALA A 543 33.93 -20.39 -66.18
C ALA A 543 35.43 -19.98 -66.11
N LYS A 544 36.25 -20.47 -67.06
CA LYS A 544 37.64 -20.02 -67.27
C LYS A 544 38.01 -20.00 -68.76
N LYS A 545 37.64 -18.92 -69.46
CA LYS A 545 38.33 -18.37 -70.64
C LYS A 545 38.20 -16.86 -70.62
#